data_AF-A0A1B6EJS9-F1
#
_entry.id   AF-A0A1B6EJS9-F1
#
_cell.length_a   1.000
_cell.length_b   1.000
_cell.length_c   1.000
_cell.angle_alpha   90.00
_cell.angle_beta   90.00
_cell.angle_gamma   90.00
#
_symmetry.space_group_name_H-M   'P 1'
#
loop_
_entity.id
_entity.type
_entity.pdbx_description
1 polymer ?
#
loop_
_entity_poly.entity_id
_entity_poly.type
_entity_poly.pdbx_seq_one_letter_code
_entity_poly.pdbx_strand_id
1 'polypeptide(L)'
;LVEAEPQQLADCELLGDLVPHSLALMSLFSRAPPELPSPHQSANWSVARLSKWLDQHKSEKERLELLNGALQKYQQIVRSQNKASFHPVYPVMMSVLEQTS
;
A
#
# COMPACT_ATOMS: atom_id res chain seq x y z
N LEU A 1 -2.45 5.01 -17.95
CA LEU A 1 -2.02 4.03 -16.93
C LEU A 1 -3.02 2.89 -17.02
N VAL A 2 -2.56 1.67 -17.22
CA VAL A 2 -3.45 0.51 -17.43
C VAL A 2 -4.37 0.37 -16.21
N GLU A 3 -5.68 0.39 -16.45
CA GLU A 3 -6.72 0.17 -15.43
C GLU A 3 -6.78 -1.32 -15.05
N ALA A 4 -5.66 -1.90 -14.60
CA ALA A 4 -5.67 -3.26 -14.09
C ALA A 4 -6.49 -3.31 -12.81
N GLU A 5 -7.39 -4.28 -12.65
CA GLU A 5 -8.10 -4.51 -11.39
C GLU A 5 -7.08 -4.77 -10.26
N PRO A 6 -7.39 -4.39 -9.00
CA PRO A 6 -6.45 -4.56 -7.89
C PRO A 6 -5.89 -5.99 -7.81
N GLN A 7 -6.77 -6.96 -8.04
CA GLN A 7 -6.43 -8.38 -8.02
C GLN A 7 -5.46 -8.78 -9.15
N GLN A 8 -5.63 -8.24 -10.35
CA GLN A 8 -4.72 -8.52 -11.47
C GLN A 8 -3.29 -8.04 -11.19
N LEU A 9 -3.14 -6.98 -10.38
CA LEU A 9 -1.82 -6.52 -9.96
C LEU A 9 -1.18 -7.45 -8.92
N ALA A 10 -1.98 -8.03 -8.02
CA ALA A 10 -1.52 -9.00 -7.03
C ALA A 10 -1.16 -10.35 -7.66
N ASP A 11 -1.82 -10.71 -8.76
CA ASP A 11 -1.59 -11.95 -9.52
C ASP A 11 -0.54 -11.78 -10.64
N CYS A 12 0.12 -10.62 -10.71
CA CYS A 12 1.09 -10.34 -11.77
C CYS A 12 2.35 -11.20 -11.61
N GLU A 13 2.66 -12.03 -12.61
CA GLU A 13 3.83 -12.93 -12.60
C GLU A 13 5.18 -12.21 -12.47
N LEU A 14 5.23 -10.92 -12.84
CA LEU A 14 6.43 -10.09 -12.78
C LEU A 14 6.61 -9.39 -11.42
N LEU A 15 5.66 -9.56 -10.50
CA LEU A 15 5.69 -8.97 -9.17
C LEU A 15 6.84 -9.58 -8.35
N GLY A 16 7.63 -8.72 -7.72
CA GLY A 16 8.83 -9.11 -6.97
C GLY A 16 10.10 -9.29 -7.81
N ASP A 17 9.98 -9.55 -9.11
CA ASP A 17 11.11 -9.66 -10.03
C ASP A 17 11.37 -8.32 -10.75
N LEU A 18 10.57 -8.00 -11.76
CA LEU A 18 10.69 -6.74 -12.52
C LEU A 18 9.87 -5.60 -11.92
N VAL A 19 8.78 -5.93 -11.22
CA VAL A 19 7.88 -4.97 -10.60
C VAL A 19 8.05 -5.03 -9.08
N PRO A 20 8.62 -3.99 -8.43
CA PRO A 20 8.73 -3.97 -6.98
C PRO A 20 7.36 -4.01 -6.30
N HIS A 21 7.22 -4.80 -5.24
CA HIS A 21 6.00 -4.89 -4.44
C HIS A 21 5.58 -3.52 -3.90
N SER A 22 6.55 -2.69 -3.51
CA SER A 22 6.32 -1.33 -3.04
C SER A 22 5.69 -0.44 -4.11
N LEU A 23 6.06 -0.62 -5.39
CA LEU A 23 5.46 0.10 -6.50
C LEU A 23 4.01 -0.35 -6.73
N ALA A 24 3.76 -1.66 -6.70
CA ALA A 24 2.42 -2.22 -6.82
C ALA A 24 1.50 -1.69 -5.71
N LEU A 25 1.95 -1.76 -4.45
CA LEU A 25 1.22 -1.23 -3.29
C LEU A 25 0.95 0.27 -3.41
N MET A 26 1.94 1.08 -3.80
CA MET A 26 1.77 2.53 -4.03
C MET A 26 0.68 2.80 -5.10
N SER A 27 0.64 1.99 -6.16
CA SER A 27 -0.43 2.07 -7.17
C SER A 27 -1.80 1.66 -6.64
N LEU A 28 -1.88 0.73 -5.69
CA LEU A 28 -3.14 0.36 -5.04
C LEU A 28 -3.62 1.48 -4.10
N PHE A 29 -2.70 2.11 -3.35
CA PHE A 29 -3.01 3.24 -2.47
C PHE A 29 -3.58 4.44 -3.22
N SER A 30 -3.10 4.72 -4.43
CA SER A 30 -3.62 5.84 -5.24
C SER A 30 -5.07 5.64 -5.70
N ARG A 31 -5.58 4.41 -5.62
CA ARG A 31 -6.95 4.00 -5.99
C ARG A 31 -7.80 3.63 -4.77
N ALA A 32 -7.21 3.68 -3.57
CA ALA A 32 -7.87 3.32 -2.34
C ALA A 32 -8.93 4.36 -1.96
N PRO A 33 -9.96 3.98 -1.20
CA PRO A 33 -10.99 4.92 -0.79
C PRO A 33 -10.43 5.88 0.28
N PRO A 34 -11.05 7.06 0.50
CA PRO A 34 -10.53 8.09 1.40
C PRO A 34 -10.36 7.66 2.87
N GLU A 35 -11.14 6.68 3.33
CA GLU A 35 -11.00 6.12 4.69
C GLU A 35 -9.77 5.25 4.89
N LEU A 36 -9.11 4.83 3.80
CA LEU A 36 -7.85 4.11 3.82
C LEU A 36 -6.72 5.13 3.60
N PRO A 37 -6.07 5.62 4.67
CA PRO A 37 -5.08 6.68 4.55
C PRO A 37 -3.88 6.20 3.75
N SER A 38 -3.52 6.96 2.72
CA SER A 38 -2.30 6.76 1.95
C SER A 38 -1.03 6.85 2.83
N PRO A 39 0.13 6.37 2.37
CA PRO A 39 1.34 6.31 3.21
C PRO A 39 1.78 7.66 3.78
N HIS A 40 1.68 8.73 2.99
CA HIS A 40 2.01 10.07 3.46
C HIS A 40 1.02 10.57 4.51
N GLN A 41 -0.29 10.32 4.34
CA GLN A 41 -1.31 10.67 5.34
C GLN A 41 -1.12 9.87 6.64
N SER A 42 -0.77 8.60 6.52
CA SER A 42 -0.51 7.73 7.66
C SER A 42 0.67 8.22 8.50
N ALA A 43 1.76 8.65 7.84
CA ALA A 43 2.96 9.20 8.46
C ALA A 43 2.89 10.71 8.79
N ASN A 44 1.76 11.38 8.52
CA ASN A 44 1.58 12.83 8.67
C ASN A 44 2.61 13.65 7.88
N TRP A 45 2.84 13.25 6.62
CA TRP A 45 3.76 13.88 5.68
C TRP A 45 3.00 14.57 4.56
N SER A 46 3.61 15.62 3.99
CA SER A 46 3.21 16.11 2.69
C SER A 46 3.61 15.11 1.59
N VAL A 47 2.92 15.18 0.44
CA VAL A 47 3.29 14.38 -0.75
C VAL A 47 4.74 14.67 -1.17
N ALA A 48 5.18 15.92 -1.10
CA ALA A 48 6.56 16.31 -1.42
C ALA A 48 7.58 15.63 -0.49
N ARG A 49 7.26 15.50 0.80
CA ARG A 49 8.12 14.78 1.76
C ARG A 49 8.18 13.28 1.44
N LEU A 50 7.05 12.66 1.07
CA LEU A 50 7.04 11.26 0.62
C LEU A 50 7.89 11.06 -0.64
N SER A 51 7.76 11.94 -1.65
CA SER A 51 8.58 11.90 -2.86
C SER A 51 10.07 11.92 -2.52
N LYS A 52 10.49 12.91 -1.72
CA LYS A 52 11.89 13.02 -1.29
C LYS A 52 12.36 11.79 -0.50
N TRP A 53 11.50 11.23 0.35
CA TRP A 53 11.83 10.04 1.12
C TRP A 53 12.06 8.83 0.20
N LEU A 54 11.20 8.61 -0.80
CA LEU A 54 11.35 7.53 -1.80
C LEU A 54 12.60 7.70 -2.68
N ASP A 55 13.01 8.95 -2.94
CA ASP A 55 14.26 9.24 -3.63
C ASP A 55 15.49 8.83 -2.82
N GLN A 56 15.41 8.98 -1.49
CA GLN A 56 16.51 8.68 -0.56
C GLN A 56 16.54 7.23 -0.10
N HIS A 57 15.40 6.54 -0.04
CA HIS A 57 15.27 5.19 0.49
C HIS A 57 14.98 4.24 -0.67
N LYS A 58 16.04 3.60 -1.20
CA LYS A 58 15.95 2.63 -2.32
C LYS A 58 15.76 1.19 -1.86
N SER A 59 15.91 0.93 -0.56
CA SER A 59 15.66 -0.38 0.04
C SER A 59 14.19 -0.74 -0.10
N GLU A 60 13.91 -1.85 -0.77
CA GLU A 60 12.53 -2.35 -0.92
C GLU A 60 11.93 -2.66 0.46
N LYS A 61 12.72 -3.23 1.36
CA LYS A 61 12.31 -3.52 2.74
C LYS A 61 11.83 -2.27 3.48
N GLU A 62 12.61 -1.19 3.44
CA GLU A 62 12.23 0.08 4.13
C GLU A 62 10.94 0.66 3.55
N ARG A 63 10.78 0.57 2.22
CA ARG A 63 9.55 1.02 1.55
C ARG A 63 8.37 0.17 2.01
N LEU A 64 8.50 -1.15 2.04
CA LEU A 64 7.45 -2.05 2.51
C LEU A 64 7.08 -1.81 3.98
N GLU A 65 8.05 -1.49 4.84
CA GLU A 65 7.79 -1.11 6.24
C GLU A 65 6.91 0.15 6.35
N LEU A 66 7.19 1.19 5.55
CA LEU A 66 6.36 2.39 5.50
C LEU A 66 4.92 2.07 5.03
N LEU A 67 4.78 1.23 4.01
CA LEU A 67 3.48 0.85 3.43
C LEU A 67 2.67 -0.03 4.38
N ASN A 68 3.33 -0.99 5.05
CA ASN A 68 2.73 -1.81 6.10
C ASN A 68 2.20 -0.95 7.26
N GLY A 69 2.94 0.09 7.66
CA GLY A 69 2.48 1.04 8.67
C GLY A 69 1.16 1.73 8.31
N ALA A 70 0.94 2.03 7.03
CA ALA A 70 -0.32 2.62 6.56
C ALA A 70 -1.49 1.61 6.59
N LEU A 71 -1.25 0.35 6.21
CA LEU A 71 -2.24 -0.72 6.29
C LEU A 71 -2.63 -1.03 7.75
N GLN A 72 -1.65 -1.06 8.66
CA GLN A 72 -1.87 -1.19 10.10
C GLN A 72 -2.75 -0.06 10.64
N LYS A 73 -2.50 1.19 10.23
CA LYS A 73 -3.33 2.33 10.62
C LYS A 73 -4.77 2.19 10.14
N TYR A 74 -4.97 1.75 8.89
CA TYR A 74 -6.31 1.46 8.38
C TYR A 74 -7.00 0.35 9.20
N GLN A 75 -6.27 -0.72 9.52
CA GLN A 75 -6.80 -1.80 10.34
C GLN A 75 -7.30 -1.29 11.71
N GLN A 76 -6.54 -0.40 12.35
CA GLN A 76 -6.93 0.24 13.61
C GLN A 76 -8.16 1.14 13.46
N ILE A 77 -8.28 1.90 12.35
CA ILE A 77 -9.46 2.73 12.05
C ILE A 77 -10.72 1.87 11.89
N VAL A 78 -10.65 0.79 11.12
CA VAL A 78 -11.79 -0.12 10.91
C VAL A 78 -12.25 -0.72 12.23
N ARG A 79 -11.29 -1.16 13.08
CA ARG A 79 -11.58 -1.71 14.41
C ARG A 79 -12.19 -0.67 15.35
N SER A 80 -11.65 0.54 15.43
CA SER A 80 -12.16 1.58 16.34
C SER A 80 -13.54 2.08 15.94
N GLN A 81 -13.88 2.03 14.65
CA GLN A 81 -15.19 2.39 14.13
C GLN A 81 -16.21 1.23 14.21
N ASN A 82 -15.83 0.06 14.75
CA ASN A 82 -16.66 -1.16 14.77
C ASN A 82 -17.27 -1.51 13.41
N LYS A 83 -16.51 -1.29 12.33
CA LYS A 83 -16.95 -1.65 10.98
C LYS A 83 -16.98 -3.17 10.84
N ALA A 84 -18.03 -3.69 10.20
CA ALA A 84 -18.22 -5.12 9.99
C ALA A 84 -17.23 -5.73 8.99
N SER A 85 -16.67 -4.92 8.09
CA SER A 85 -15.77 -5.39 7.03
C SER A 85 -14.73 -4.33 6.63
N PHE A 86 -13.65 -4.80 6.00
CA PHE A 86 -12.66 -3.96 5.34
C PHE A 86 -13.11 -3.60 3.92
N HIS A 87 -12.59 -2.50 3.38
CA HIS A 87 -12.73 -2.20 1.96
C HIS A 87 -12.08 -3.32 1.11
N PRO A 88 -12.67 -3.74 -0.03
CA PRO A 88 -12.17 -4.87 -0.83
C PRO A 88 -10.71 -4.77 -1.29
N VAL A 89 -10.16 -3.56 -1.43
CA VAL A 89 -8.75 -3.36 -1.81
C VAL A 89 -7.75 -3.76 -0.71
N TYR A 90 -8.17 -3.71 0.56
CA TYR A 90 -7.30 -3.99 1.70
C TYR A 90 -6.74 -5.43 1.71
N PRO A 91 -7.58 -6.49 1.61
CA PRO A 91 -7.04 -7.85 1.55
C PRO A 91 -6.14 -8.08 0.33
N VAL A 92 -6.36 -7.39 -0.78
CA VAL A 92 -5.48 -7.45 -1.96
C VAL A 92 -4.10 -6.87 -1.64
N MET A 93 -4.06 -5.69 -1.00
CA MET A 93 -2.80 -5.08 -0.55
C MET A 93 -2.07 -5.97 0.47
N MET A 94 -2.79 -6.62 1.39
CA MET A 94 -2.19 -7.56 2.34
C MET A 94 -1.58 -8.77 1.63
N SER A 95 -2.25 -9.35 0.64
CA SER A 95 -1.71 -10.44 -0.18
C SER A 95 -0.40 -10.06 -0.86
N VAL A 96 -0.33 -8.87 -1.46
CA VAL A 96 0.92 -8.35 -2.07
C VAL A 96 2.03 -8.22 -1.02
N LEU A 97 1.72 -7.87 0.22
CA LEU A 97 2.69 -7.72 1.30
C LEU A 97 3.17 -9.07 1.84
N GLU A 98 2.28 -10.05 1.94
CA GLU A 98 2.58 -11.42 2.39
C GLU A 98 3.51 -12.17 1.42
N GLN A 99 3.44 -11.86 0.11
CA GLN A 99 4.36 -12.41 -0.91
C GLN A 99 5.82 -11.97 -0.74
N THR A 100 6.10 -11.03 0.16
CA THR A 100 7.46 -10.53 0.45
C THR A 100 8.15 -11.24 1.63
N SER A 101 7.42 -12.14 2.32
CA SER A 101 7.87 -12.83 3.54
C SER A 101 8.71 -14.08 3.28
#